data_AF-A0A653BQH1-F1
#
_entry.id   AF-A0A653BQH1-F1
#
_cell.length_a   1.000
_cell.length_b   1.000
_cell.length_c   1.000
_cell.angle_alpha   90.00
_cell.angle_beta   90.00
_cell.angle_gamma   90.00
#
_symmetry.space_group_name_H-M   'P 1'
#
loop_
_entity.id
_entity.type
_entity.pdbx_description
1 polymer ?
#
loop_
_entity_poly.entity_id
_entity_poly.type
_entity_poly.pdbx_seq_one_letter_code
_entity_poly.pdbx_strand_id
1 'polypeptide(L)'
;MFDLRHLIIHFQFSVQCAITLAVVTNKPRKLWLAVDLVARALLPSVTTVYYTIFRNPQTVVYCVKTQIFPALAAFLANSISRSLASVQKISLVSAVRVLRDSQHQQAAITNGEINVCEEIDCVPEKSVSIEVLAEPKGEHCADVIFIHGLHGGLDRTWKQGTWRQDWHKLKHQTPVRRQSTGNLYVPPRQQSLKRTLTGIYSKLPNKKARKHSEICVVPLSTGWETDEEVVEEKGYSKCWPKDWIPEDCPDVRVIALNYTTDILWCPMWAKRKNRTDMVTRSQEMIDELVKLGVGNKPIIWVGHSKGGLYIKQILVNAWKRNRQRAEVENLFNQSKSIMWYSVPHKGSSLADITVPFLRRSIELLEIQRNCEFVLDLHKQFLEVIEESNLNPDVFSFIETSFTLMSFIYLRIVAYDSADPNVGIKCDVPLDHREICKPAGRDCFLYQELLKLINRCLERSNR
;
A
#
# COMPACT_ATOMS: atom_id res chain seq x y z
N MET A 1 -36.10 20.56 -33.32
CA MET A 1 -35.78 21.00 -34.68
C MET A 1 -35.10 22.36 -34.57
N PHE A 2 -33.78 22.38 -34.50
CA PHE A 2 -32.95 23.59 -34.66
C PHE A 2 -31.87 23.22 -35.67
N ASP A 3 -31.86 23.96 -36.77
CA ASP A 3 -31.26 23.61 -38.06
C ASP A 3 -29.79 24.05 -38.13
N LEU A 4 -28.89 23.11 -38.40
CA LEU A 4 -27.43 23.28 -38.42
C LEU A 4 -26.90 24.06 -39.63
N ARG A 5 -27.78 24.63 -40.47
CA ARG A 5 -27.41 25.31 -41.72
C ARG A 5 -26.74 26.67 -41.54
N HIS A 6 -26.82 27.29 -40.36
CA HIS A 6 -26.25 28.64 -40.14
C HIS A 6 -24.80 28.66 -39.66
N LEU A 7 -24.22 27.54 -39.18
CA LEU A 7 -22.85 27.54 -38.67
C LEU A 7 -21.80 27.26 -39.76
N ILE A 8 -22.22 26.83 -40.95
CA ILE A 8 -21.32 26.53 -42.08
C ILE A 8 -20.93 27.82 -42.83
N ILE A 9 -21.79 28.84 -42.83
CA ILE A 9 -21.55 30.08 -43.60
C ILE A 9 -20.52 30.98 -42.90
N HIS A 10 -20.40 30.93 -41.57
CA HIS A 10 -19.45 31.76 -40.84
C HIS A 10 -18.00 31.24 -40.88
N PHE A 11 -17.79 29.97 -41.23
CA PHE A 11 -16.45 29.39 -41.38
C PHE A 11 -15.89 29.53 -42.80
N GLN A 12 -16.75 29.77 -43.79
CA GLN A 12 -16.34 29.90 -45.19
C GLN A 12 -15.83 31.31 -45.53
N PHE A 13 -16.18 32.33 -44.74
CA PHE A 13 -15.74 33.71 -44.99
C PHE A 13 -14.36 34.06 -44.39
N SER A 14 -13.89 33.30 -43.39
CA SER A 14 -12.60 33.59 -42.75
C SER A 14 -11.40 32.87 -43.40
N VAL A 15 -11.65 31.97 -44.35
CA VAL A 15 -10.59 31.26 -45.11
C VAL A 15 -10.17 32.04 -46.37
N GLN A 16 -11.02 32.96 -46.86
CA GLN A 16 -10.72 33.74 -48.06
C GLN A 16 -9.83 34.98 -47.80
N CYS A 17 -9.67 35.40 -46.54
CA CYS A 17 -8.91 36.61 -46.21
C CYS A 17 -7.41 36.38 -45.92
N ALA A 18 -6.94 35.13 -45.92
CA ALA A 18 -5.53 34.80 -45.64
C ALA A 18 -4.73 34.35 -46.88
N ILE A 19 -5.19 34.68 -48.10
CA ILE A 19 -4.48 34.35 -49.35
C ILE A 19 -3.68 35.54 -49.92
N THR A 20 -3.79 36.74 -49.37
CA THR A 20 -3.08 37.92 -49.89
C THR A 20 -2.16 38.55 -48.85
N LEU A 21 -1.12 37.85 -48.41
CA LEU A 21 0.16 38.38 -47.90
C LEU A 21 0.95 37.28 -47.18
N ALA A 22 1.76 36.54 -47.92
CA ALA A 22 3.00 35.91 -47.43
C ALA A 22 3.65 35.14 -48.58
N VAL A 23 4.25 35.87 -49.52
CA VAL A 23 5.42 35.33 -50.21
C VAL A 23 6.58 35.44 -49.23
N VAL A 24 7.31 34.33 -49.06
CA VAL A 24 8.71 34.18 -48.63
C VAL A 24 8.89 33.11 -47.54
N THR A 25 9.50 32.01 -47.98
CA THR A 25 10.21 30.92 -47.27
C THR A 25 9.42 29.72 -46.73
N ASN A 26 10.10 28.58 -46.75
CA ASN A 26 9.60 27.30 -47.22
C ASN A 26 9.60 26.24 -46.11
N LYS A 27 8.70 25.25 -46.23
CA LYS A 27 8.50 24.00 -45.43
C LYS A 27 7.76 24.10 -44.08
N PRO A 28 6.43 23.86 -44.12
CA PRO A 28 5.85 22.86 -43.21
C PRO A 28 4.86 21.91 -43.92
N ARG A 29 5.03 21.62 -45.22
CA ARG A 29 4.10 20.74 -45.97
C ARG A 29 4.14 19.28 -45.52
N LYS A 30 5.29 18.75 -45.08
CA LYS A 30 5.43 17.34 -44.71
C LYS A 30 4.82 17.00 -43.35
N LEU A 31 4.91 17.92 -42.38
CA LEU A 31 4.35 17.73 -41.05
C LEU A 31 2.82 17.76 -41.10
N TRP A 32 2.23 18.71 -41.84
CA TRP A 32 0.79 18.78 -42.03
C TRP A 32 0.23 17.57 -42.82
N LEU A 33 0.96 17.08 -43.82
CA LEU A 33 0.61 15.83 -44.51
C LEU A 33 0.70 14.61 -43.59
N ALA A 34 1.71 14.52 -42.72
CA ALA A 34 1.85 13.42 -41.77
C ALA A 34 0.74 13.46 -40.70
N VAL A 35 0.41 14.65 -40.20
CA VAL A 35 -0.69 14.85 -39.24
C VAL A 35 -2.04 14.52 -39.87
N ASP A 36 -2.30 14.96 -41.10
CA ASP A 36 -3.55 14.63 -41.83
C ASP A 36 -3.64 13.12 -42.14
N LEU A 37 -2.53 12.47 -42.51
CA LEU A 37 -2.50 11.03 -42.77
C LEU A 37 -2.75 10.20 -41.49
N VAL A 38 -2.12 10.59 -40.38
CA VAL A 38 -2.31 9.95 -39.07
C VAL A 38 -3.73 10.19 -38.55
N ALA A 39 -4.25 11.41 -38.70
CA ALA A 39 -5.63 11.73 -38.34
C ALA A 39 -6.61 10.88 -39.14
N ARG A 40 -6.48 10.79 -40.48
CA ARG A 40 -7.38 9.96 -41.31
C ARG A 40 -7.25 8.46 -41.05
N ALA A 41 -6.07 7.98 -40.64
CA ALA A 41 -5.87 6.58 -40.28
C ALA A 41 -6.47 6.21 -38.91
N LEU A 42 -6.40 7.13 -37.94
CA LEU A 42 -6.81 6.85 -36.56
C LEU A 42 -8.24 7.29 -36.24
N LEU A 43 -8.73 8.37 -36.87
CA LEU A 43 -10.05 8.94 -36.57
C LEU A 43 -11.20 7.95 -36.78
N PRO A 44 -11.24 7.10 -37.83
CA PRO A 44 -12.30 6.10 -38.00
C PRO A 44 -12.28 5.03 -36.89
N SER A 45 -11.10 4.60 -36.46
CA SER A 45 -10.93 3.61 -35.39
C SER A 45 -11.30 4.19 -34.03
N VAL A 46 -10.87 5.43 -33.74
CA VAL A 46 -11.18 6.15 -32.50
C VAL A 46 -12.67 6.48 -32.43
N THR A 47 -13.28 6.95 -33.52
CA THR A 47 -14.73 7.19 -33.58
C THR A 47 -15.51 5.89 -33.47
N THR A 48 -15.08 4.80 -34.10
CA THR A 48 -15.72 3.48 -33.94
C THR A 48 -15.65 3.01 -32.49
N VAL A 49 -14.49 3.11 -31.82
CA VAL A 49 -14.35 2.77 -30.40
C VAL A 49 -15.25 3.67 -29.54
N TYR A 50 -15.24 4.98 -29.78
CA TYR A 50 -16.10 5.94 -29.10
C TYR A 50 -17.60 5.63 -29.27
N TYR A 51 -18.04 5.35 -30.49
CA TYR A 51 -19.41 4.94 -30.79
C TYR A 51 -19.77 3.58 -30.17
N THR A 52 -18.82 2.64 -30.10
CA THR A 52 -19.04 1.32 -29.49
C THR A 52 -19.18 1.44 -27.97
N ILE A 53 -18.40 2.33 -27.33
CA ILE A 53 -18.45 2.63 -25.90
C ILE A 53 -19.77 3.32 -25.53
N PHE A 54 -20.22 4.30 -26.32
CA PHE A 54 -21.42 5.08 -25.98
C PHE A 54 -22.74 4.40 -26.36
N ARG A 55 -22.76 3.53 -27.39
CA ARG A 55 -24.00 2.92 -27.87
C ARG A 55 -24.35 1.61 -27.16
N ASN A 56 -23.37 0.90 -26.59
CA ASN A 56 -23.60 -0.38 -25.91
C ASN A 56 -22.72 -0.54 -24.66
N PRO A 57 -22.92 0.30 -23.63
CA PRO A 57 -22.10 0.30 -22.42
C PRO A 57 -22.12 -1.06 -21.69
N GLN A 58 -23.25 -1.79 -21.75
CA GLN A 58 -23.35 -3.11 -21.13
C GLN A 58 -22.45 -4.17 -21.80
N THR A 59 -22.31 -4.13 -23.13
CA THR A 59 -21.43 -5.04 -23.86
C THR A 59 -19.96 -4.73 -23.61
N VAL A 60 -19.61 -3.45 -23.50
CA VAL A 60 -18.24 -3.05 -23.14
C VAL A 60 -17.90 -3.46 -21.72
N VAL A 61 -18.80 -3.20 -20.76
CA VAL A 61 -18.63 -3.67 -19.37
C VAL A 61 -18.52 -5.20 -19.33
N TYR A 62 -19.33 -5.92 -20.12
CA TYR A 62 -19.26 -7.38 -20.22
C TYR A 62 -17.93 -7.86 -20.80
N CYS A 63 -17.45 -7.29 -21.92
CA CYS A 63 -16.18 -7.67 -22.55
C CYS A 63 -14.97 -7.31 -21.66
N VAL A 64 -15.00 -6.16 -21.00
CA VAL A 64 -13.98 -5.77 -20.03
C VAL A 64 -13.97 -6.80 -18.87
N LYS A 65 -15.15 -7.12 -18.30
CA LYS A 65 -15.33 -8.08 -17.20
C LYS A 65 -14.93 -9.51 -17.56
N THR A 66 -15.22 -9.96 -18.79
CA THR A 66 -15.06 -11.37 -19.19
C THR A 66 -13.80 -11.67 -19.97
N GLN A 67 -13.14 -10.67 -20.58
CA GLN A 67 -11.95 -10.90 -21.40
C GLN A 67 -10.73 -10.12 -20.92
N ILE A 68 -10.88 -8.82 -20.65
CA ILE A 68 -9.74 -7.98 -20.28
C ILE A 68 -9.32 -8.25 -18.84
N PHE A 69 -10.25 -8.28 -17.88
CA PHE A 69 -9.94 -8.55 -16.49
C PHE A 69 -9.27 -9.93 -16.28
N PRO A 70 -9.77 -11.04 -16.87
CA PRO A 70 -9.10 -12.34 -16.76
C PRO A 70 -7.72 -12.37 -17.43
N ALA A 71 -7.54 -11.70 -18.57
CA ALA A 71 -6.24 -11.61 -19.24
C ALA A 71 -5.23 -10.78 -18.43
N LEU A 72 -5.68 -9.69 -17.82
CA LEU A 72 -4.85 -8.86 -16.93
C LEU A 72 -4.49 -9.63 -15.65
N ALA A 73 -5.45 -10.34 -15.06
CA ALA A 73 -5.23 -11.19 -13.91
C ALA A 73 -4.25 -12.33 -14.23
N ALA A 74 -4.37 -12.97 -15.40
CA ALA A 74 -3.44 -14.00 -15.86
C ALA A 74 -2.03 -13.43 -16.14
N PHE A 75 -1.94 -12.24 -16.75
CA PHE A 75 -0.67 -11.55 -16.97
C PHE A 75 0.03 -11.19 -15.66
N LEU A 76 -0.71 -10.66 -14.68
CA LEU A 76 -0.21 -10.32 -13.36
C LEU A 76 0.17 -11.57 -12.56
N ALA A 77 -0.63 -12.64 -12.62
CA ALA A 77 -0.28 -13.93 -12.01
C ALA A 77 1.01 -14.51 -12.61
N ASN A 78 1.20 -14.39 -13.92
CA ASN A 78 2.42 -14.86 -14.60
C ASN A 78 3.66 -14.01 -14.29
N SER A 79 3.51 -12.68 -14.21
CA SER A 79 4.63 -11.79 -13.86
C SER A 79 5.12 -12.01 -12.43
N ILE A 80 4.22 -12.37 -11.52
CA ILE A 80 4.52 -12.69 -10.11
C ILE A 80 5.09 -14.11 -9.98
N SER A 81 4.63 -15.06 -10.80
CA SER A 81 5.06 -16.47 -10.70
C SER A 81 6.43 -16.77 -11.34
N ARG A 82 7.00 -15.87 -12.16
CA ARG A 82 8.20 -16.12 -12.98
C ARG A 82 8.15 -17.47 -13.74
N SER A 83 6.96 -17.90 -14.17
CA SER A 83 6.74 -19.18 -14.87
C SER A 83 6.29 -18.93 -16.30
N LEU A 84 7.01 -19.50 -17.28
CA LEU A 84 6.64 -19.53 -18.69
C LEU A 84 5.65 -20.68 -18.97
N ALA A 85 4.50 -20.68 -18.29
CA ALA A 85 3.41 -21.56 -18.71
C ALA A 85 2.69 -20.92 -19.91
N SER A 86 2.64 -21.66 -21.02
CA SER A 86 2.05 -21.22 -22.29
C SER A 86 0.56 -20.96 -22.13
N VAL A 87 0.17 -19.69 -22.21
CA VAL A 87 -1.23 -19.33 -22.48
C VAL A 87 -1.51 -19.75 -23.92
N GLN A 88 -2.14 -20.91 -24.10
CA GLN A 88 -2.70 -21.31 -25.39
C GLN A 88 -3.83 -20.34 -25.78
N LYS A 89 -3.56 -19.60 -26.86
CA LYS A 89 -4.46 -18.96 -27.83
C LYS A 89 -5.65 -18.16 -27.26
N ILE A 90 -5.42 -16.85 -27.09
CA ILE A 90 -6.41 -15.85 -27.51
C ILE A 90 -5.92 -15.31 -28.86
N SER A 91 -6.67 -15.57 -29.93
CA SER A 91 -6.34 -15.14 -31.29
C SER A 91 -6.67 -13.66 -31.46
N LEU A 92 -5.68 -12.78 -31.23
CA LEU A 92 -5.71 -11.41 -31.74
C LEU A 92 -4.95 -11.39 -33.08
N VAL A 93 -5.69 -11.27 -34.17
CA VAL A 93 -5.14 -11.09 -35.53
C VAL A 93 -4.83 -9.61 -35.74
N SER A 94 -3.57 -9.23 -35.65
CA SER A 94 -2.81 -8.53 -36.72
C SER A 94 -1.58 -7.81 -36.18
N ALA A 95 -0.46 -8.15 -36.82
CA ALA A 95 0.93 -7.80 -36.54
C ALA A 95 1.28 -6.30 -36.45
N VAL A 96 2.10 -5.95 -35.45
CA VAL A 96 3.20 -4.99 -35.63
C VAL A 96 4.49 -5.70 -35.19
N ARG A 97 5.40 -5.91 -36.14
CA ARG A 97 6.78 -6.33 -35.87
C ARG A 97 7.46 -5.20 -35.10
N VAL A 98 7.79 -5.42 -33.84
CA VAL A 98 8.73 -4.57 -33.11
C VAL A 98 10.08 -5.27 -33.12
N LEU A 99 11.05 -4.60 -33.74
CA LEU A 99 12.43 -5.00 -33.79
C LEU A 99 13.00 -5.06 -32.37
N ARG A 100 13.78 -6.11 -32.17
CA ARG A 100 14.62 -6.36 -31.02
C ARG A 100 15.73 -5.31 -31.02
N ASP A 101 15.79 -4.47 -30.00
CA ASP A 101 17.07 -3.95 -29.57
C ASP A 101 17.14 -3.97 -28.04
N SER A 102 18.17 -4.63 -27.57
CA SER A 102 18.47 -4.88 -26.17
C SER A 102 19.80 -4.22 -25.91
N GLN A 103 19.78 -2.98 -25.40
CA GLN A 103 20.81 -2.38 -24.56
C GLN A 103 20.42 -0.93 -24.22
N HIS A 104 20.79 -0.48 -23.01
CA HIS A 104 20.57 0.86 -22.42
C HIS A 104 19.21 1.19 -21.80
N GLN A 105 18.91 0.59 -20.64
CA GLN A 105 18.21 1.28 -19.54
C GLN A 105 18.86 0.94 -18.19
N GLN A 106 20.13 1.31 -18.05
CA GLN A 106 20.86 1.41 -16.78
C GLN A 106 21.80 2.60 -16.93
N ALA A 107 21.26 3.80 -16.71
CA ALA A 107 21.98 5.06 -16.43
C ALA A 107 20.98 6.22 -16.60
N ALA A 108 20.29 6.58 -15.52
CA ALA A 108 19.65 7.90 -15.40
C ALA A 108 19.54 8.29 -13.92
N ILE A 109 20.67 8.17 -13.21
CA ILE A 109 20.98 8.99 -12.04
C ILE A 109 22.40 9.48 -12.29
N THR A 110 22.56 10.40 -13.25
CA THR A 110 23.71 11.32 -13.35
C THR A 110 23.53 12.25 -14.56
N ASN A 111 23.46 13.55 -14.25
CA ASN A 111 23.79 14.73 -15.06
C ASN A 111 23.11 14.95 -16.42
N GLY A 112 22.35 16.04 -16.53
CA GLY A 112 22.17 16.76 -17.80
C GLY A 112 20.80 17.38 -18.04
N GLU A 113 20.73 18.69 -17.77
CA GLU A 113 19.90 19.71 -18.44
C GLU A 113 18.37 19.65 -18.30
N ILE A 114 17.92 20.48 -17.35
CA ILE A 114 16.53 20.85 -17.11
C ILE A 114 16.07 21.77 -18.26
N ASN A 115 15.15 21.28 -19.08
CA ASN A 115 14.30 22.17 -19.89
C ASN A 115 13.38 22.93 -18.94
N VAL A 116 13.65 24.22 -18.77
CA VAL A 116 12.85 25.17 -17.99
C VAL A 116 11.53 25.38 -18.72
N CYS A 117 10.50 24.64 -18.28
CA CYS A 117 9.11 24.98 -18.50
C CYS A 117 8.53 25.39 -17.15
N GLU A 118 8.49 26.69 -16.89
CA GLU A 118 7.79 27.41 -15.82
C GLU A 118 7.49 26.57 -14.56
N GLU A 119 8.48 26.50 -13.66
CA GLU A 119 8.24 26.13 -12.26
C GLU A 119 7.38 27.21 -11.62
N ILE A 120 6.08 26.95 -11.52
CA ILE A 120 5.29 27.55 -10.46
C ILE A 120 5.88 26.99 -9.17
N ASP A 121 6.37 27.87 -8.29
CA ASP A 121 6.82 27.61 -6.92
C ASP A 121 5.68 26.92 -6.14
N CYS A 122 5.50 25.63 -6.36
CA CYS A 122 4.52 24.82 -5.65
C CYS A 122 5.26 24.17 -4.50
N VAL A 123 5.26 24.84 -3.34
CA VAL A 123 5.72 24.25 -2.07
C VAL A 123 5.16 22.83 -1.97
N PRO A 124 6.01 21.80 -1.80
CA PRO A 124 5.53 20.43 -1.74
C PRO A 124 4.53 20.27 -0.60
N GLU A 125 3.47 19.50 -0.83
CA GLU A 125 2.37 19.33 0.12
C GLU A 125 2.91 18.81 1.47
N LYS A 126 2.68 19.56 2.58
CA LYS A 126 3.03 19.11 3.94
C LYS A 126 2.40 17.74 4.14
N SER A 127 3.25 16.72 4.26
CA SER A 127 2.83 15.33 4.11
C SER A 127 2.74 14.60 5.44
N VAL A 128 2.99 15.27 6.56
CA VAL A 128 3.09 14.67 7.90
C VAL A 128 2.20 15.43 8.89
N SER A 129 1.48 14.69 9.72
CA SER A 129 0.71 15.24 10.84
C SER A 129 0.85 14.35 12.07
N ILE A 130 0.79 14.96 13.24
CA ILE A 130 0.79 14.28 14.53
C ILE A 130 -0.59 14.42 15.17
N GLU A 131 -1.08 13.33 15.73
CA GLU A 131 -2.28 13.31 16.56
C GLU A 131 -1.96 12.60 17.88
N VAL A 132 -2.18 13.29 19.00
CA VAL A 132 -2.12 12.68 20.32
C VAL A 132 -3.44 11.95 20.54
N LEU A 133 -3.39 10.62 20.58
CA LEU A 133 -4.57 9.77 20.73
C LEU A 133 -5.05 9.73 22.18
N ALA A 134 -4.09 9.68 23.11
CA ALA A 134 -4.35 9.68 24.54
C ALA A 134 -3.19 10.35 25.28
N GLU A 135 -3.54 11.28 26.16
CA GLU A 135 -2.63 11.96 27.07
C GLU A 135 -3.01 11.53 28.50
N PRO A 136 -2.06 11.13 29.36
CA PRO A 136 -2.36 10.81 30.75
C PRO A 136 -2.76 12.08 31.52
N LYS A 137 -3.44 11.89 32.67
CA LYS A 137 -3.86 13.02 33.53
C LYS A 137 -2.69 13.71 34.23
N GLY A 138 -1.58 13.02 34.40
CA GLY A 138 -0.34 13.51 35.01
C GLY A 138 0.80 13.57 33.99
N GLU A 139 2.03 13.64 34.50
CA GLU A 139 3.21 13.53 33.64
C GLU A 139 3.32 12.11 33.06
N HIS A 140 3.45 12.00 31.74
CA HIS A 140 3.61 10.70 31.09
C HIS A 140 4.97 10.09 31.41
N CYS A 141 5.01 8.76 31.54
CA CYS A 141 6.23 8.01 31.80
C CYS A 141 6.92 7.50 30.52
N ALA A 142 6.21 7.43 29.40
CA ALA A 142 6.73 7.01 28.10
C ALA A 142 5.83 7.48 26.94
N ASP A 143 6.40 7.49 25.74
CA ASP A 143 5.72 7.76 24.47
C ASP A 143 5.56 6.47 23.66
N VAL A 144 4.32 6.13 23.28
CA VAL A 144 4.04 5.03 22.34
C VAL A 144 3.61 5.61 21.01
N ILE A 145 4.45 5.48 19.98
CA ILE A 145 4.29 6.17 18.70
C ILE A 145 3.92 5.18 17.60
N PHE A 146 2.76 5.37 16.99
CA PHE A 146 2.21 4.54 15.93
C PHE A 146 2.40 5.18 14.55
N ILE A 147 2.98 4.42 13.61
CA ILE A 147 3.12 4.83 12.20
C ILE A 147 2.46 3.79 11.28
N HIS A 148 1.43 4.22 10.55
CA HIS A 148 0.63 3.35 9.69
C HIS A 148 1.34 2.97 8.38
N GLY A 149 0.78 1.99 7.65
CA GLY A 149 1.25 1.57 6.33
C GLY A 149 0.66 2.38 5.16
N LEU A 150 0.93 1.94 3.92
CA LEU A 150 0.37 2.56 2.72
C LEU A 150 -1.16 2.46 2.66
N HIS A 151 -1.84 3.53 2.24
CA HIS A 151 -3.31 3.64 2.22
C HIS A 151 -3.97 3.42 3.60
N GLY A 152 -3.15 3.43 4.64
CA GLY A 152 -3.56 3.33 6.03
C GLY A 152 -4.08 4.66 6.57
N GLY A 153 -4.09 4.73 7.88
CA GLY A 153 -4.66 5.79 8.69
C GLY A 153 -5.07 5.19 10.02
N LEU A 154 -5.40 6.04 10.99
CA LEU A 154 -5.78 5.60 12.33
C LEU A 154 -6.97 4.64 12.33
N ASP A 155 -8.00 5.01 11.58
CA ASP A 155 -9.25 4.28 11.41
C ASP A 155 -9.13 3.02 10.54
N ARG A 156 -8.04 2.86 9.79
CA ARG A 156 -7.84 1.76 8.83
C ARG A 156 -6.84 0.73 9.29
N THR A 157 -5.69 1.18 9.78
CA THR A 157 -4.58 0.34 10.22
C THR A 157 -4.77 -0.09 11.67
N TRP A 158 -5.22 0.82 12.53
CA TRP A 158 -5.22 0.62 13.98
C TRP A 158 -6.62 0.38 14.57
N LYS A 159 -7.51 -0.21 13.79
CA LYS A 159 -8.86 -0.61 14.25
C LYS A 159 -8.87 -2.04 14.78
N GLN A 160 -9.86 -2.40 15.59
CA GLN A 160 -10.03 -3.76 16.07
C GLN A 160 -10.25 -4.76 14.93
N GLY A 161 -9.62 -5.93 15.03
CA GLY A 161 -9.77 -7.01 14.08
C GLY A 161 -11.07 -7.79 14.31
N THR A 162 -11.80 -8.11 13.26
CA THR A 162 -13.04 -8.91 13.33
C THR A 162 -12.81 -10.37 12.95
N TRP A 163 -11.54 -10.79 12.84
CA TRP A 163 -11.14 -12.12 12.38
C TRP A 163 -11.34 -13.22 13.42
N ARG A 164 -11.56 -12.92 14.70
CA ARG A 164 -11.66 -13.93 15.78
C ARG A 164 -13.03 -14.61 15.87
N GLN A 165 -13.60 -14.96 14.73
CA GLN A 165 -14.80 -15.81 14.66
C GLN A 165 -14.46 -17.24 15.14
N ASP A 166 -15.47 -18.02 15.54
CA ASP A 166 -15.29 -19.37 16.12
C ASP A 166 -14.47 -20.32 15.24
N TRP A 167 -14.54 -20.13 13.93
CA TRP A 167 -13.88 -20.96 12.93
C TRP A 167 -12.46 -20.49 12.59
N HIS A 168 -11.97 -19.41 13.22
CA HIS A 168 -10.69 -18.80 12.86
C HIS A 168 -9.51 -19.54 13.48
N LYS A 169 -8.50 -19.82 12.64
CA LYS A 169 -7.32 -20.64 12.98
C LYS A 169 -6.53 -20.17 14.19
N LEU A 170 -6.63 -18.88 14.52
CA LEU A 170 -5.89 -18.25 15.62
C LEU A 170 -6.56 -18.34 16.99
N LYS A 171 -7.81 -18.81 17.09
CA LYS A 171 -8.52 -18.86 18.39
C LYS A 171 -7.82 -19.75 19.41
N HIS A 172 -7.12 -20.80 18.94
CA HIS A 172 -6.45 -21.79 19.79
C HIS A 172 -4.92 -21.85 19.62
N GLN A 173 -4.34 -20.94 18.83
CA GLN A 173 -2.90 -20.94 18.56
C GLN A 173 -2.17 -19.90 19.42
N THR A 174 -1.06 -20.31 20.01
CA THR A 174 -0.13 -19.42 20.70
C THR A 174 0.95 -18.91 19.75
N PRO A 175 1.41 -17.66 19.89
CA PRO A 175 2.49 -17.12 19.08
C PRO A 175 3.80 -17.86 19.33
N VAL A 176 4.46 -18.32 18.26
CA VAL A 176 5.77 -18.96 18.34
C VAL A 176 6.86 -17.90 18.20
N ARG A 177 7.50 -17.55 19.32
CA ARG A 177 8.63 -16.61 19.36
C ARG A 177 9.90 -17.28 18.86
N ARG A 178 10.65 -16.60 17.99
CA ARG A 178 11.96 -17.03 17.49
C ARG A 178 12.92 -15.86 17.49
N GLN A 179 14.21 -16.12 17.64
CA GLN A 179 15.22 -15.08 17.43
C GLN A 179 15.32 -14.73 15.95
N SER A 180 15.46 -13.44 15.66
CA SER A 180 15.80 -12.94 14.34
C SER A 180 17.26 -13.30 14.04
N THR A 181 17.48 -14.17 13.06
CA THR A 181 18.81 -14.70 12.71
C THR A 181 19.19 -14.42 11.27
N GLY A 182 18.32 -13.75 10.50
CA GLY A 182 18.49 -13.57 9.05
C GLY A 182 18.38 -14.85 8.22
N ASN A 183 18.36 -16.02 8.86
CA ASN A 183 18.24 -17.32 8.20
C ASN A 183 16.78 -17.59 7.82
N LEU A 184 16.59 -18.07 6.58
CA LEU A 184 15.30 -18.53 6.08
C LEU A 184 14.85 -19.74 6.90
N TYR A 185 13.96 -19.52 7.86
CA TYR A 185 13.12 -20.60 8.37
C TYR A 185 12.15 -20.98 7.25
N VAL A 186 12.36 -22.16 6.68
CA VAL A 186 11.39 -22.80 5.80
C VAL A 186 10.51 -23.65 6.70
N PRO A 187 9.24 -23.27 6.97
CA PRO A 187 8.33 -24.18 7.64
C PRO A 187 8.28 -25.48 6.83
N PRO A 188 8.31 -26.66 7.48
CA PRO A 188 8.27 -27.93 6.77
C PRO A 188 7.06 -27.90 5.83
N ARG A 189 7.28 -28.18 4.54
CA ARG A 189 6.21 -28.24 3.54
C ARG A 189 5.10 -29.12 4.11
N GLN A 190 3.93 -28.54 4.40
CA GLN A 190 2.73 -29.36 4.49
C GLN A 190 2.61 -30.09 3.16
N GLN A 191 2.51 -31.42 3.24
CA GLN A 191 2.52 -32.32 2.09
C GLN A 191 1.61 -31.76 0.98
N SER A 192 2.13 -31.77 -0.25
CA SER A 192 1.49 -31.15 -1.40
C SER A 192 0.00 -31.47 -1.48
N LEU A 193 -0.81 -30.45 -1.76
CA LEU A 193 -2.25 -30.55 -2.09
C LEU A 193 -2.59 -31.53 -3.24
N LYS A 194 -1.60 -32.19 -3.82
CA LYS A 194 -1.76 -33.25 -4.85
C LYS A 194 -2.28 -34.58 -4.30
N ARG A 195 -2.35 -34.81 -2.98
CA ARG A 195 -2.91 -36.06 -2.41
C ARG A 195 -4.27 -35.93 -1.73
N THR A 196 -4.80 -34.72 -1.54
CA THR A 196 -6.09 -34.52 -0.86
C THR A 196 -7.30 -34.57 -1.81
N LEU A 197 -7.09 -34.38 -3.12
CA LEU A 197 -8.18 -34.41 -4.11
C LEU A 197 -8.65 -35.84 -4.45
N THR A 198 -7.85 -36.88 -4.24
CA THR A 198 -8.28 -38.27 -4.50
C THR A 198 -9.19 -38.86 -3.40
N GLY A 199 -9.18 -38.27 -2.19
CA GLY A 199 -10.01 -38.72 -1.07
C GLY A 199 -11.39 -38.03 -0.98
N ILE A 200 -11.54 -36.85 -1.59
CA ILE A 200 -12.79 -36.06 -1.55
C ILE A 200 -13.73 -36.46 -2.70
N TYR A 201 -13.20 -36.83 -3.87
CA TYR A 201 -14.01 -37.19 -5.03
C TYR A 201 -14.52 -38.65 -5.05
N SER A 202 -14.12 -39.50 -4.10
CA SER A 202 -14.60 -40.89 -4.01
C SER A 202 -15.86 -41.09 -3.16
N LYS A 203 -16.39 -40.01 -2.55
CA LYS A 203 -17.65 -40.06 -1.80
C LYS A 203 -18.54 -38.87 -2.11
N LEU A 204 -19.15 -38.89 -3.30
CA LEU A 204 -20.38 -38.13 -3.53
C LEU A 204 -21.48 -38.71 -2.62
N PRO A 205 -22.10 -37.93 -1.72
CA PRO A 205 -23.30 -38.38 -1.03
C PRO A 205 -24.45 -38.45 -2.03
N ASN A 206 -25.13 -39.60 -2.08
CA ASN A 206 -26.35 -39.79 -2.88
C ASN A 206 -27.38 -38.71 -2.52
N LYS A 207 -27.70 -37.83 -3.49
CA LYS A 207 -28.83 -36.91 -3.40
C LYS A 207 -30.13 -37.72 -3.32
N LYS A 208 -30.74 -37.79 -2.14
CA LYS A 208 -32.16 -38.17 -2.01
C LYS A 208 -33.01 -36.93 -2.27
N ALA A 209 -33.81 -36.97 -3.34
CA ALA A 209 -34.84 -35.98 -3.61
C ALA A 209 -35.93 -36.06 -2.53
N ARG A 210 -36.21 -34.95 -1.85
CA ARG A 210 -37.43 -34.80 -1.04
C ARG A 210 -38.45 -34.04 -1.88
N LYS A 211 -39.54 -34.75 -2.21
CA LYS A 211 -40.77 -34.20 -2.75
C LYS A 211 -41.79 -34.27 -1.63
N HIS A 212 -42.18 -33.14 -1.05
CA HIS A 212 -43.60 -32.81 -0.89
C HIS A 212 -43.78 -31.38 -0.40
N SER A 213 -44.77 -30.78 -1.05
CA SER A 213 -45.49 -29.54 -0.82
C SER A 213 -46.00 -29.37 0.61
N GLU A 214 -45.83 -28.17 1.16
CA GLU A 214 -46.90 -27.50 1.90
C GLU A 214 -46.64 -25.99 1.89
N ILE A 215 -47.67 -25.26 1.48
CA ILE A 215 -47.73 -23.82 1.31
C ILE A 215 -48.18 -23.25 2.65
N CYS A 216 -47.37 -22.39 3.26
CA CYS A 216 -47.83 -21.50 4.33
C CYS A 216 -47.71 -20.06 3.85
N VAL A 217 -48.85 -19.49 3.47
CA VAL A 217 -49.03 -18.05 3.24
C VAL A 217 -49.13 -17.39 4.61
N VAL A 218 -48.23 -16.43 4.89
CA VAL A 218 -48.43 -15.45 5.97
C VAL A 218 -48.33 -14.05 5.32
N PRO A 219 -49.24 -13.12 5.61
CA PRO A 219 -49.50 -11.96 4.76
C PRO A 219 -48.38 -10.92 4.82
N LEU A 220 -48.18 -10.26 3.69
CA LEU A 220 -47.37 -9.06 3.50
C LEU A 220 -48.00 -7.90 4.29
N SER A 221 -47.43 -7.52 5.43
CA SER A 221 -47.71 -6.22 6.06
C SER A 221 -46.68 -5.22 5.57
N THR A 222 -47.13 -4.36 4.66
CA THR A 222 -46.50 -3.13 4.22
C THR A 222 -46.29 -2.17 5.40
N GLY A 223 -45.05 -1.77 5.60
CA GLY A 223 -44.64 -0.65 6.45
C GLY A 223 -43.25 -0.21 5.99
N TRP A 224 -43.20 0.87 5.20
CA TRP A 224 -41.98 1.61 4.94
C TRP A 224 -41.68 2.46 6.19
N GLU A 225 -40.39 2.76 6.40
CA GLU A 225 -39.79 3.49 7.52
C GLU A 225 -39.33 2.60 8.70
N THR A 226 -38.02 2.40 8.77
CA THR A 226 -37.25 2.92 9.93
C THR A 226 -35.78 2.96 9.55
N ASP A 227 -35.13 4.03 9.99
CA ASP A 227 -33.70 4.30 9.89
C ASP A 227 -32.87 3.03 10.18
N GLU A 228 -31.86 2.78 9.33
CA GLU A 228 -30.77 1.87 9.68
C GLU A 228 -30.00 2.50 10.84
N GLU A 229 -30.50 2.29 12.07
CA GLU A 229 -29.71 2.44 13.28
C GLU A 229 -28.50 1.53 13.13
N VAL A 230 -27.34 2.14 12.89
CA VAL A 230 -26.04 1.52 13.09
C VAL A 230 -26.02 1.07 14.54
N VAL A 231 -26.29 -0.22 14.76
CA VAL A 231 -26.05 -0.85 16.06
C VAL A 231 -24.55 -0.77 16.27
N GLU A 232 -24.10 0.23 17.03
CA GLU A 232 -22.75 0.23 17.58
C GLU A 232 -22.63 -1.05 18.40
N GLU A 233 -21.93 -2.05 17.86
CA GLU A 233 -21.54 -3.24 18.61
C GLU A 233 -20.85 -2.75 19.88
N LYS A 234 -21.54 -2.91 21.03
CA LYS A 234 -21.02 -2.53 22.35
C LYS A 234 -19.67 -3.24 22.54
N GLY A 235 -18.58 -2.49 22.44
CA GLY A 235 -17.21 -2.99 22.64
C GLY A 235 -16.32 -3.06 21.40
N TYR A 236 -16.77 -2.64 20.21
CA TYR A 236 -15.87 -2.50 19.05
C TYR A 236 -15.04 -1.21 19.15
N SER A 237 -13.72 -1.34 19.02
CA SER A 237 -12.81 -0.19 18.99
C SER A 237 -12.50 0.24 17.54
N LYS A 238 -12.85 1.50 17.24
CA LYS A 238 -12.49 2.16 15.97
C LYS A 238 -11.00 2.49 15.90
N CYS A 239 -10.34 2.69 17.05
CA CYS A 239 -8.90 2.94 17.17
C CYS A 239 -8.37 2.27 18.46
N TRP A 240 -7.92 1.03 18.37
CA TRP A 240 -7.54 0.25 19.56
C TRP A 240 -6.36 0.84 20.34
N PRO A 241 -5.37 1.54 19.73
CA PRO A 241 -4.33 2.20 20.51
C PRO A 241 -4.89 3.31 21.40
N LYS A 242 -5.90 4.04 20.90
CA LYS A 242 -6.58 5.10 21.65
C LYS A 242 -7.43 4.53 22.78
N ASP A 243 -8.17 3.47 22.48
CA ASP A 243 -9.20 2.97 23.40
C ASP A 243 -8.61 2.03 24.46
N TRP A 244 -7.62 1.18 24.12
CA TRP A 244 -7.17 0.12 25.03
C TRP A 244 -5.90 0.46 25.80
N ILE A 245 -4.91 1.12 25.17
CA ILE A 245 -3.62 1.41 25.84
C ILE A 245 -3.80 2.26 27.09
N PRO A 246 -4.62 3.32 27.13
CA PRO A 246 -4.82 4.11 28.35
C PRO A 246 -5.50 3.34 29.49
N GLU A 247 -6.23 2.26 29.18
CA GLU A 247 -6.84 1.40 30.20
C GLU A 247 -5.81 0.45 30.83
N ASP A 248 -4.90 -0.09 30.03
CA ASP A 248 -3.89 -1.07 30.46
C ASP A 248 -2.56 -0.44 30.90
N CYS A 249 -2.27 0.77 30.42
CA CYS A 249 -1.06 1.55 30.68
C CYS A 249 -1.45 3.04 30.85
N PRO A 250 -2.06 3.44 31.98
CA PRO A 250 -2.67 4.76 32.13
C PRO A 250 -1.68 5.93 32.12
N ASP A 251 -0.39 5.67 32.35
CA ASP A 251 0.66 6.69 32.47
C ASP A 251 1.46 6.89 31.16
N VAL A 252 1.10 6.23 30.06
CA VAL A 252 1.80 6.40 28.77
C VAL A 252 1.04 7.36 27.87
N ARG A 253 1.78 8.18 27.12
CA ARG A 253 1.22 9.02 26.07
C ARG A 253 1.19 8.23 24.76
N VAL A 254 0.06 8.25 24.08
CA VAL A 254 -0.14 7.51 22.82
C VAL A 254 -0.22 8.50 21.67
N ILE A 255 0.67 8.36 20.70
CA ILE A 255 0.82 9.29 19.57
C ILE A 255 0.64 8.53 18.26
N ALA A 256 -0.12 9.11 17.34
CA ALA A 256 -0.16 8.71 15.94
C ALA A 256 0.65 9.69 15.10
N LEU A 257 1.66 9.19 14.42
CA LEU A 257 2.43 9.94 13.44
C LEU A 257 1.96 9.54 12.04
N ASN A 258 1.12 10.39 11.47
CA ASN A 258 0.44 10.16 10.20
C ASN A 258 1.24 10.76 9.05
N TYR A 259 1.10 10.16 7.87
CA TYR A 259 1.62 10.72 6.65
C TYR A 259 0.72 10.45 5.45
N THR A 260 0.76 11.35 4.46
CA THR A 260 -0.10 11.23 3.29
C THR A 260 0.42 10.17 2.33
N THR A 261 -0.46 9.31 1.81
CA THR A 261 -0.13 8.28 0.82
C THR A 261 -0.91 8.51 -0.46
N ASP A 262 -0.25 8.47 -1.62
CA ASP A 262 -0.95 8.55 -2.90
C ASP A 262 -1.45 7.19 -3.37
N ILE A 263 -2.31 7.18 -4.40
CA ILE A 263 -2.81 5.96 -5.03
C ILE A 263 -1.64 5.15 -5.59
N LEU A 264 -1.53 3.86 -5.23
CA LEU A 264 -0.36 3.02 -5.57
C LEU A 264 -0.06 2.97 -7.08
N TRP A 265 -1.13 2.94 -7.89
CA TRP A 265 -1.06 2.96 -9.36
C TRP A 265 -1.97 4.05 -9.91
N CYS A 266 -1.37 5.13 -10.40
CA CYS A 266 -2.08 6.25 -11.00
C CYS A 266 -2.09 6.13 -12.52
N PRO A 267 -3.17 6.52 -13.21
CA PRO A 267 -3.15 6.61 -14.66
C PRO A 267 -2.02 7.50 -15.17
N MET A 268 -1.34 7.11 -16.25
CA MET A 268 -0.18 7.85 -16.77
C MET A 268 -0.52 9.30 -17.19
N TRP A 269 -1.78 9.56 -17.54
CA TRP A 269 -2.31 10.89 -17.88
C TRP A 269 -2.66 11.75 -16.66
N ALA A 270 -2.67 11.18 -15.45
CA ALA A 270 -2.89 11.94 -14.23
C ALA A 270 -1.64 12.78 -13.91
N LYS A 271 -1.87 14.05 -13.54
CA LYS A 271 -0.81 14.96 -13.07
C LYS A 271 -0.14 14.36 -11.83
N ARG A 272 1.19 14.48 -11.75
CA ARG A 272 1.93 14.10 -10.54
C ARG A 272 1.66 15.14 -9.46
N LYS A 273 1.41 14.66 -8.24
CA LYS A 273 1.46 15.51 -7.06
C LYS A 273 2.93 15.76 -6.72
N ASN A 274 3.28 17.00 -6.43
CA ASN A 274 4.62 17.34 -5.94
C ASN A 274 4.73 16.85 -4.49
N ARG A 275 5.48 15.79 -4.27
CA ARG A 275 5.54 15.05 -3.00
C ARG A 275 6.99 14.86 -2.59
N THR A 276 7.27 15.09 -1.31
CA THR A 276 8.58 14.85 -0.72
C THR A 276 8.90 13.35 -0.62
N ASP A 277 10.19 13.02 -0.67
CA ASP A 277 10.67 11.65 -0.51
C ASP A 277 10.63 11.20 0.96
N MET A 278 10.89 9.91 1.20
CA MET A 278 10.89 9.34 2.55
C MET A 278 11.92 10.01 3.48
N VAL A 279 13.06 10.43 2.94
CA VAL A 279 14.13 11.08 3.69
C VAL A 279 13.67 12.44 4.21
N THR A 280 13.12 13.29 3.36
CA THR A 280 12.63 14.62 3.72
C THR A 280 11.42 14.51 4.65
N ARG A 281 10.48 13.60 4.37
CA ARG A 281 9.32 13.37 5.25
C ARG A 281 9.72 12.87 6.63
N SER A 282 10.72 12.02 6.74
CA SER A 282 11.22 11.60 8.05
C SER A 282 11.86 12.75 8.82
N GLN A 283 12.42 13.75 8.14
CA GLN A 283 12.88 14.98 8.78
C GLN A 283 11.69 15.81 9.29
N GLU A 284 10.64 15.98 8.47
CA GLU A 284 9.38 16.61 8.90
C GLU A 284 8.80 15.90 10.13
N MET A 285 8.82 14.55 10.15
CA MET A 285 8.38 13.74 11.29
C MET A 285 9.20 14.01 12.56
N ILE A 286 10.53 14.07 12.46
CA ILE A 286 11.41 14.41 13.59
C ILE A 286 11.05 15.79 14.13
N ASP A 287 10.90 16.78 13.25
CA ASP A 287 10.64 18.15 13.68
C ASP A 287 9.26 18.30 14.34
N GLU A 288 8.22 17.58 13.88
CA GLU A 288 6.91 17.59 14.56
C GLU A 288 6.96 16.85 15.90
N LEU A 289 7.72 15.74 16.02
CA LEU A 289 7.88 15.01 17.28
C LEU A 289 8.62 15.84 18.33
N VAL A 290 9.70 16.49 17.92
CA VAL A 290 10.47 17.40 18.79
C VAL A 290 9.61 18.57 19.26
N LYS A 291 8.79 19.16 18.39
CA LYS A 291 7.82 20.21 18.77
C LYS A 291 6.81 19.75 19.82
N LEU A 292 6.45 18.47 19.84
CA LEU A 292 5.57 17.86 20.85
C LEU A 292 6.32 17.51 22.17
N GLY A 293 7.63 17.71 22.22
CA GLY A 293 8.48 17.37 23.37
C GLY A 293 8.78 15.87 23.47
N VAL A 294 8.66 15.12 22.37
CA VAL A 294 9.06 13.71 22.30
C VAL A 294 10.59 13.61 22.36
N GLY A 295 11.09 12.66 23.16
CA GLY A 295 12.53 12.49 23.41
C GLY A 295 12.95 12.80 24.84
N ASN A 296 12.04 13.32 25.67
CA ASN A 296 12.29 13.50 27.11
C ASN A 296 11.98 12.23 27.93
N LYS A 297 11.13 11.35 27.39
CA LYS A 297 10.72 10.09 27.99
C LYS A 297 11.06 8.93 27.04
N PRO A 298 11.17 7.69 27.55
CA PRO A 298 11.36 6.50 26.73
C PRO A 298 10.31 6.37 25.63
N ILE A 299 10.75 6.00 24.43
CA ILE A 299 9.93 5.89 23.22
C ILE A 299 9.79 4.42 22.83
N ILE A 300 8.56 4.00 22.62
CA ILE A 300 8.16 2.71 22.05
C ILE A 300 7.59 2.97 20.66
N TRP A 301 8.32 2.53 19.64
CA TRP A 301 7.91 2.68 18.25
C TRP A 301 7.04 1.52 17.80
N VAL A 302 5.94 1.79 17.10
CA VAL A 302 5.05 0.78 16.54
C VAL A 302 4.81 1.08 15.07
N GLY A 303 5.37 0.25 14.19
CA GLY A 303 5.31 0.46 12.74
C GLY A 303 4.62 -0.68 12.01
N HIS A 304 3.65 -0.35 11.17
CA HIS A 304 3.07 -1.30 10.21
C HIS A 304 3.57 -1.04 8.80
N SER A 305 4.00 -2.09 8.09
CA SER A 305 4.37 -2.01 6.68
C SER A 305 5.36 -0.87 6.42
N LYS A 306 5.07 0.04 5.47
CA LYS A 306 5.89 1.22 5.19
C LYS A 306 6.13 2.13 6.41
N GLY A 307 5.21 2.19 7.37
CA GLY A 307 5.41 2.93 8.63
C GLY A 307 6.64 2.46 9.41
N GLY A 308 6.97 1.17 9.33
CA GLY A 308 8.21 0.65 9.92
C GLY A 308 9.49 1.13 9.22
N LEU A 309 9.43 1.41 7.91
CA LEU A 309 10.55 2.00 7.18
C LEU A 309 10.76 3.47 7.56
N TYR A 310 9.69 4.20 7.86
CA TYR A 310 9.81 5.55 8.42
C TYR A 310 10.50 5.55 9.78
N ILE A 311 10.20 4.60 10.67
CA ILE A 311 10.92 4.48 11.96
C ILE A 311 12.42 4.29 11.71
N LYS A 312 12.82 3.40 10.79
CA LYS A 312 14.23 3.23 10.42
C LYS A 312 14.85 4.54 9.92
N GLN A 313 14.15 5.23 9.02
CA GLN A 313 14.65 6.48 8.44
C GLN A 313 14.75 7.60 9.49
N ILE A 314 13.80 7.69 10.42
CA ILE A 314 13.83 8.63 11.55
C ILE A 314 15.10 8.39 12.39
N LEU A 315 15.36 7.14 12.79
CA LEU A 315 16.53 6.81 13.61
C LEU A 315 17.85 7.06 12.87
N VAL A 316 17.93 6.70 11.59
CA VAL A 316 19.11 6.98 10.75
C VAL A 316 19.32 8.48 10.57
N ASN A 317 18.27 9.26 10.32
CA ASN A 317 18.37 10.71 10.19
C ASN A 317 18.74 11.39 11.51
N ALA A 318 18.19 10.92 12.63
CA ALA A 318 18.51 11.45 13.94
C ALA A 318 20.00 11.26 14.26
N TRP A 319 20.54 10.06 14.00
CA TRP A 319 21.94 9.74 14.26
C TRP A 319 22.93 10.35 13.25
N LYS A 320 22.68 10.20 11.94
CA LYS A 320 23.67 10.57 10.91
C LYS A 320 23.59 12.05 10.50
N ARG A 321 22.41 12.69 10.59
CA ARG A 321 22.21 14.05 10.07
C ARG A 321 22.02 15.11 11.14
N ASN A 322 21.39 14.77 12.25
CA ASN A 322 20.91 15.75 13.23
C ASN A 322 21.51 15.58 14.62
N ARG A 323 22.60 14.82 14.75
CA ARG A 323 23.19 14.51 16.06
C ARG A 323 23.64 15.74 16.84
N GLN A 324 23.94 16.86 16.17
CA GLN A 324 24.28 18.11 16.88
C GLN A 324 23.07 18.81 17.52
N ARG A 325 21.84 18.43 17.16
CA ARG A 325 20.62 18.97 17.77
C ARG A 325 20.27 18.13 19.00
N ALA A 326 20.50 18.69 20.20
CA ALA A 326 20.31 17.99 21.48
C ALA A 326 18.93 17.31 21.60
N GLU A 327 17.85 17.98 21.16
CA GLU A 327 16.50 17.39 21.21
C GLU A 327 16.32 16.19 20.28
N VAL A 328 16.99 16.20 19.12
CA VAL A 328 16.96 15.07 18.17
C VAL A 328 17.85 13.92 18.65
N GLU A 329 19.00 14.24 19.26
CA GLU A 329 19.84 13.25 19.92
C GLU A 329 19.10 12.58 21.09
N ASN A 330 18.35 13.35 21.88
CA ASN A 330 17.48 12.81 22.94
C ASN A 330 16.40 11.88 22.38
N LEU A 331 15.71 12.27 21.30
CA LEU A 331 14.75 11.41 20.59
C LEU A 331 15.39 10.08 20.15
N PHE A 332 16.61 10.13 19.60
CA PHE A 332 17.34 8.92 19.24
C PHE A 332 17.67 8.08 20.47
N ASN A 333 18.27 8.68 21.51
CA ASN A 333 18.69 7.98 22.72
C ASN A 333 17.52 7.40 23.51
N GLN A 334 16.36 8.03 23.50
CA GLN A 334 15.15 7.54 24.14
C GLN A 334 14.39 6.50 23.31
N SER A 335 14.83 6.16 22.10
CA SER A 335 14.22 5.10 21.29
C SER A 335 14.55 3.71 21.84
N LYS A 336 13.81 3.28 22.86
CA LYS A 336 14.13 2.10 23.69
C LYS A 336 13.52 0.79 23.20
N SER A 337 12.38 0.84 22.51
CA SER A 337 11.68 -0.36 22.06
C SER A 337 11.04 -0.17 20.68
N ILE A 338 10.95 -1.25 19.90
CA ILE A 338 10.32 -1.23 18.57
C ILE A 338 9.48 -2.48 18.31
N MET A 339 8.23 -2.28 17.92
CA MET A 339 7.30 -3.31 17.47
C MET A 339 7.06 -3.18 15.96
N TRP A 340 7.39 -4.23 15.21
CA TRP A 340 7.18 -4.31 13.76
C TRP A 340 5.94 -5.15 13.42
N TYR A 341 5.07 -4.64 12.55
CA TYR A 341 3.98 -5.39 11.94
C TYR A 341 4.19 -5.49 10.44
N SER A 342 4.59 -6.68 9.95
CA SER A 342 4.81 -6.97 8.52
C SER A 342 5.60 -5.88 7.78
N VAL A 343 6.74 -5.45 8.32
CA VAL A 343 7.55 -4.40 7.71
C VAL A 343 8.44 -5.00 6.61
N PRO A 344 8.42 -4.48 5.36
CA PRO A 344 9.26 -4.98 4.28
C PRO A 344 10.70 -4.45 4.40
N HIS A 345 11.45 -4.94 5.37
CA HIS A 345 12.82 -4.48 5.68
C HIS A 345 13.79 -4.62 4.50
N LYS A 346 13.52 -5.49 3.52
CA LYS A 346 14.34 -5.67 2.29
C LYS A 346 13.52 -5.44 1.01
N GLY A 347 12.42 -4.69 1.13
CA GLY A 347 11.51 -4.35 0.02
C GLY A 347 10.37 -5.38 -0.17
N SER A 348 9.41 -5.03 -1.01
CA SER A 348 8.16 -5.77 -1.20
C SER A 348 8.00 -6.24 -2.65
N SER A 349 7.61 -7.49 -2.81
CA SER A 349 7.25 -8.06 -4.13
C SER A 349 6.02 -7.39 -4.74
N LEU A 350 5.15 -6.76 -3.93
CA LEU A 350 4.01 -5.98 -4.43
C LEU A 350 4.49 -4.83 -5.33
N ALA A 351 5.60 -4.19 -4.95
CA ALA A 351 6.10 -3.02 -5.64
C ALA A 351 6.79 -3.34 -6.98
N ASP A 352 7.09 -4.61 -7.25
CA ASP A 352 7.57 -5.06 -8.56
C ASP A 352 6.45 -5.13 -9.62
N ILE A 353 5.19 -5.09 -9.18
CA ILE A 353 4.05 -5.22 -10.08
C ILE A 353 3.89 -3.97 -10.95
N THR A 354 4.08 -4.18 -12.25
CA THR A 354 3.87 -3.17 -13.28
C THR A 354 2.54 -3.43 -13.98
N VAL A 355 1.66 -2.43 -14.00
CA VAL A 355 0.35 -2.50 -14.65
C VAL A 355 0.37 -1.63 -15.91
N PRO A 356 -0.03 -2.13 -17.08
CA PRO A 356 -0.08 -1.32 -18.31
C PRO A 356 -0.89 -0.05 -18.13
N PHE A 357 -0.40 1.06 -18.70
CA PHE A 357 -1.03 2.39 -18.65
C PHE A 357 -1.13 3.04 -17.26
N LEU A 358 -0.61 2.40 -16.21
CA LEU A 358 -0.52 2.96 -14.87
C LEU A 358 0.94 3.21 -14.46
N ARG A 359 1.16 4.34 -13.80
CA ARG A 359 2.40 4.71 -13.14
C ARG A 359 2.35 4.29 -11.68
N ARG A 360 3.46 3.75 -11.16
CA ARG A 360 3.62 3.50 -9.72
C ARG A 360 3.83 4.81 -8.95
N SER A 361 3.28 4.92 -7.75
CA SER A 361 3.50 6.07 -6.86
C SER A 361 4.94 6.08 -6.32
N ILE A 362 5.41 7.24 -5.82
CA ILE A 362 6.73 7.36 -5.17
C ILE A 362 6.81 6.37 -4.00
N GLU A 363 5.74 6.28 -3.22
CA GLU A 363 5.69 5.42 -2.05
C GLU A 363 5.75 3.93 -2.38
N LEU A 364 5.26 3.51 -3.55
CA LEU A 364 5.40 2.14 -4.03
C LEU A 364 6.80 1.88 -4.57
N LEU A 365 7.39 2.84 -5.30
CA LEU A 365 8.76 2.75 -5.80
C LEU A 365 9.79 2.68 -4.67
N GLU A 366 9.59 3.46 -3.62
CA GLU A 366 10.44 3.47 -2.42
C GLU A 366 10.47 2.11 -1.72
N ILE A 367 9.43 1.28 -1.84
CA ILE A 367 9.39 -0.06 -1.21
C ILE A 367 9.64 -1.21 -2.20
N GLN A 368 10.13 -0.91 -3.41
CA GLN A 368 10.39 -1.92 -4.42
C GLN A 368 11.40 -2.97 -3.95
N ARG A 369 11.14 -4.25 -4.26
CA ARG A 369 12.08 -5.32 -3.93
C ARG A 369 13.40 -5.08 -4.66
N ASN A 370 14.50 -5.18 -3.92
CA ASN A 370 15.85 -4.90 -4.42
C ASN A 370 16.06 -3.45 -4.90
N CYS A 371 15.24 -2.48 -4.47
CA CYS A 371 15.67 -1.10 -4.60
C CYS A 371 16.88 -0.88 -3.67
N GLU A 372 17.91 -0.24 -4.21
CA GLU A 372 19.12 0.09 -3.45
C GLU A 372 18.77 0.87 -2.19
N PHE A 373 17.77 1.75 -2.28
CA PHE A 373 17.29 2.58 -1.18
C PHE A 373 16.85 1.79 0.08
N VAL A 374 15.99 0.77 -0.04
CA VAL A 374 15.51 0.03 1.17
C VAL A 374 16.56 -0.89 1.74
N LEU A 375 17.36 -1.51 0.86
CA LEU A 375 18.46 -2.36 1.29
C LEU A 375 19.54 -1.54 2.02
N ASP A 376 19.90 -0.39 1.47
CA ASP A 376 20.82 0.55 2.08
C ASP A 376 20.26 1.11 3.39
N LEU A 377 18.99 1.55 3.42
CA LEU A 377 18.35 1.99 4.67
C LEU A 377 18.37 0.90 5.74
N HIS A 378 18.10 -0.36 5.38
CA HIS A 378 18.15 -1.45 6.34
C HIS A 378 19.57 -1.69 6.87
N LYS A 379 20.57 -1.67 5.99
CA LYS A 379 21.98 -1.78 6.36
C LYS A 379 22.37 -0.65 7.30
N GLN A 380 22.09 0.60 6.91
CA GLN A 380 22.38 1.79 7.73
C GLN A 380 21.68 1.73 9.10
N PHE A 381 20.44 1.25 9.17
CA PHE A 381 19.74 1.09 10.45
C PHE A 381 20.46 0.11 11.39
N LEU A 382 20.97 -1.02 10.88
CA LEU A 382 21.72 -1.97 11.68
C LEU A 382 23.05 -1.39 12.14
N GLU A 383 23.79 -0.74 11.24
CA GLU A 383 25.04 -0.04 11.56
C GLU A 383 24.82 1.01 12.65
N VAL A 384 23.76 1.82 12.53
CA VAL A 384 23.45 2.85 13.53
C VAL A 384 23.15 2.24 14.90
N ILE A 385 22.39 1.13 14.97
CA ILE A 385 22.11 0.46 16.25
C ILE A 385 23.40 -0.07 16.88
N GLU A 386 24.29 -0.64 16.08
CA GLU A 386 25.57 -1.20 16.54
C GLU A 386 26.55 -0.09 16.98
N GLU A 387 26.79 0.91 16.14
CA GLU A 387 27.71 2.02 16.42
C GLU A 387 27.29 2.86 17.62
N SER A 388 25.98 3.06 17.80
CA SER A 388 25.45 3.88 18.89
C SER A 388 25.29 3.12 20.21
N ASN A 389 25.36 1.79 20.19
CA ASN A 389 24.98 0.93 21.32
C ASN A 389 23.55 1.17 21.84
N LEU A 390 22.62 1.65 20.98
CA LEU A 390 21.24 1.95 21.38
C LEU A 390 20.51 0.72 21.94
N ASN A 391 20.78 -0.47 21.37
CA ASN A 391 20.26 -1.76 21.80
C ASN A 391 18.74 -1.78 22.13
N PRO A 392 17.85 -1.34 21.21
CA PRO A 392 16.42 -1.32 21.48
C PRO A 392 15.83 -2.73 21.62
N ASP A 393 14.82 -2.89 22.47
CA ASP A 393 14.05 -4.14 22.55
C ASP A 393 13.15 -4.26 21.31
N VAL A 394 13.45 -5.22 20.43
CA VAL A 394 12.76 -5.37 19.14
C VAL A 394 11.88 -6.61 19.14
N PHE A 395 10.61 -6.43 18.78
CA PHE A 395 9.67 -7.51 18.53
C PHE A 395 9.02 -7.35 17.14
N SER A 396 8.92 -8.43 16.37
CA SER A 396 8.38 -8.41 15.00
C SER A 396 7.30 -9.45 14.77
N PHE A 397 6.17 -9.03 14.23
CA PHE A 397 5.14 -9.90 13.68
C PHE A 397 5.29 -10.04 12.17
N ILE A 398 5.32 -11.28 11.69
CA ILE A 398 5.49 -11.63 10.28
C ILE A 398 4.22 -12.29 9.76
N GLU A 399 3.62 -11.73 8.70
CA GLU A 399 2.49 -12.36 8.01
C GLU A 399 2.88 -13.68 7.35
N THR A 400 1.94 -14.62 7.35
CA THR A 400 2.09 -15.89 6.64
C THR A 400 0.93 -16.19 5.69
N SER A 401 -0.15 -15.38 5.72
CA SER A 401 -1.29 -15.52 4.81
C SER A 401 -1.19 -14.54 3.63
N PHE A 402 -1.77 -14.93 2.48
CA PHE A 402 -1.89 -14.05 1.32
C PHE A 402 -2.94 -12.97 1.59
N THR A 403 -2.66 -11.76 1.13
CA THR A 403 -3.58 -10.62 1.17
C THR A 403 -4.27 -10.50 -0.18
N LEU A 404 -5.60 -10.35 -0.16
CA LEU A 404 -6.36 -10.03 -1.37
C LEU A 404 -6.15 -8.56 -1.73
N MET A 405 -5.50 -8.31 -2.86
CA MET A 405 -5.33 -6.98 -3.45
C MET A 405 -6.11 -6.91 -4.76
N SER A 406 -7.22 -6.17 -4.77
CA SER A 406 -8.16 -6.12 -5.89
C SER A 406 -8.64 -7.54 -6.28
N PHE A 407 -8.08 -8.13 -7.33
CA PHE A 407 -8.45 -9.47 -7.82
C PHE A 407 -7.37 -10.55 -7.60
N ILE A 408 -6.25 -10.22 -6.91
CA ILE A 408 -5.08 -11.11 -6.81
C ILE A 408 -4.71 -11.33 -5.35
N TYR A 409 -4.47 -12.59 -4.98
CA TYR A 409 -3.91 -12.96 -3.68
C TYR A 409 -2.38 -12.88 -3.73
N LEU A 410 -1.82 -12.00 -2.90
CA LEU A 410 -0.40 -11.72 -2.88
C LEU A 410 0.14 -11.77 -1.46
N ARG A 411 1.32 -12.36 -1.30
CA ARG A 411 2.10 -12.15 -0.09
C ARG A 411 2.79 -10.80 -0.23
N ILE A 412 2.32 -9.80 0.52
CA ILE A 412 2.76 -8.41 0.37
C ILE A 412 4.22 -8.30 0.80
N VAL A 413 4.58 -8.93 1.91
CA VAL A 413 5.96 -8.97 2.38
C VAL A 413 6.46 -10.40 2.35
N ALA A 414 7.49 -10.65 1.55
CA ALA A 414 8.14 -11.94 1.54
C ALA A 414 8.84 -12.18 2.89
N TYR A 415 8.81 -13.42 3.37
CA TYR A 415 9.28 -13.78 4.71
C TYR A 415 10.73 -13.35 5.01
N ASP A 416 11.61 -13.47 4.01
CA ASP A 416 13.01 -13.03 4.04
C ASP A 416 13.15 -11.51 4.21
N SER A 417 12.20 -10.75 3.66
CA SER A 417 12.12 -9.30 3.79
C SER A 417 11.44 -8.85 5.09
N ALA A 418 10.57 -9.67 5.67
CA ALA A 418 9.90 -9.37 6.94
C ALA A 418 10.81 -9.55 8.17
N ASP A 419 11.96 -10.21 8.01
CA ASP A 419 12.92 -10.42 9.09
C ASP A 419 13.77 -9.15 9.34
N PRO A 420 13.71 -8.51 10.53
CA PRO A 420 14.47 -7.30 10.86
C PRO A 420 15.96 -7.52 11.07
N ASN A 421 16.44 -8.77 11.12
CA ASN A 421 17.81 -9.14 11.51
C ASN A 421 18.23 -8.76 12.95
N VAL A 422 17.28 -8.34 13.79
CA VAL A 422 17.49 -7.99 15.21
C VAL A 422 16.24 -8.30 16.02
N GLY A 423 16.43 -8.75 17.26
CA GLY A 423 15.34 -9.00 18.22
C GLY A 423 14.54 -10.28 17.98
N ILE A 424 13.32 -10.31 18.49
CA ILE A 424 12.43 -11.48 18.46
C ILE A 424 11.43 -11.32 17.31
N LYS A 425 11.16 -12.40 16.58
CA LYS A 425 10.12 -12.50 15.56
C LYS A 425 9.07 -13.55 15.89
N CYS A 426 7.86 -13.34 15.41
CA CYS A 426 6.72 -14.23 15.55
C CYS A 426 5.94 -14.32 14.23
N ASP A 427 5.75 -15.54 13.75
CA ASP A 427 4.94 -15.81 12.56
C ASP A 427 3.47 -15.80 12.93
N VAL A 428 2.65 -15.12 12.13
CA VAL A 428 1.21 -14.99 12.37
C VAL A 428 0.44 -15.40 11.12
N PRO A 429 -0.51 -16.35 11.19
CA PRO A 429 -1.40 -16.74 10.08
C PRO A 429 -2.51 -15.71 9.79
N LEU A 430 -2.16 -14.43 9.80
CA LEU A 430 -2.96 -13.32 9.31
C LEU A 430 -2.37 -12.78 8.00
N ASP A 431 -3.20 -12.06 7.27
CA ASP A 431 -2.79 -11.31 6.11
C ASP A 431 -2.16 -9.95 6.51
N HIS A 432 -1.64 -9.23 5.53
CA HIS A 432 -0.95 -7.95 5.74
C HIS A 432 -1.84 -6.86 6.33
N ARG A 433 -3.16 -6.95 6.13
CA ARG A 433 -4.12 -5.94 6.57
C ARG A 433 -4.59 -6.21 8.00
N GLU A 434 -4.72 -7.47 8.39
CA GLU A 434 -5.28 -7.86 9.68
C GLU A 434 -4.22 -8.07 10.77
N ILE A 435 -2.94 -8.23 10.41
CA ILE A 435 -1.86 -8.50 11.37
C ILE A 435 -1.65 -7.40 12.43
N CYS A 436 -2.04 -6.15 12.13
CA CYS A 436 -1.97 -5.00 13.06
C CYS A 436 -3.31 -4.70 13.76
N LYS A 437 -4.30 -5.59 13.59
CA LYS A 437 -5.66 -5.45 14.12
C LYS A 437 -5.93 -6.55 15.16
N PRO A 438 -5.47 -6.38 16.41
CA PRO A 438 -5.83 -7.30 17.48
C PRO A 438 -7.34 -7.42 17.58
N ALA A 439 -7.84 -8.64 17.79
CA ALA A 439 -9.27 -8.89 17.85
C ALA A 439 -9.92 -8.49 19.19
N GLY A 440 -9.09 -8.22 20.21
CA GLY A 440 -9.50 -7.83 21.55
C GLY A 440 -8.27 -7.63 22.42
N ARG A 441 -8.46 -7.12 23.65
CA ARG A 441 -7.39 -6.88 24.62
C ARG A 441 -6.67 -8.16 25.06
N ASP A 442 -7.33 -9.31 25.05
CA ASP A 442 -6.72 -10.61 25.35
C ASP A 442 -5.95 -11.21 24.15
N CYS A 443 -5.98 -10.55 22.98
CA CYS A 443 -5.29 -11.02 21.78
C CYS A 443 -3.77 -10.93 21.94
N PHE A 444 -3.04 -11.96 21.53
CA PHE A 444 -1.59 -11.99 21.66
C PHE A 444 -0.89 -10.83 20.93
N LEU A 445 -1.44 -10.34 19.81
CA LEU A 445 -0.90 -9.19 19.08
C LEU A 445 -0.79 -7.96 19.99
N TYR A 446 -1.83 -7.71 20.78
CA TYR A 446 -1.87 -6.62 21.74
C TYR A 446 -1.06 -6.93 23.01
N GLN A 447 -1.18 -8.16 23.54
CA GLN A 447 -0.47 -8.59 24.74
C GLN A 447 1.07 -8.54 24.58
N GLU A 448 1.61 -8.81 23.39
CA GLU A 448 3.06 -8.63 23.15
C GLU A 448 3.47 -7.16 23.17
N LEU A 449 2.61 -6.24 22.71
CA LEU A 449 2.87 -4.81 22.81
C LEU A 449 2.87 -4.35 24.29
N LEU A 450 1.90 -4.79 25.08
CA LEU A 450 1.88 -4.49 26.52
C LEU A 450 3.13 -5.00 27.24
N LYS A 451 3.58 -6.22 26.93
CA LYS A 451 4.85 -6.74 27.46
C LYS A 451 6.03 -5.88 27.07
N LEU A 452 6.08 -5.41 25.82
CA LEU A 452 7.15 -4.54 25.33
C LEU A 452 7.15 -3.19 26.05
N ILE A 453 5.98 -2.57 26.23
CA ILE A 453 5.81 -1.32 26.98
C ILE A 453 6.27 -1.51 28.44
N ASN A 454 5.77 -2.52 29.12
CA ASN A 454 6.13 -2.78 30.53
C ASN A 454 7.63 -3.03 30.71
N ARG A 455 8.25 -3.82 29.84
CA ARG A 455 9.72 -4.03 29.87
C ARG A 455 10.49 -2.73 29.62
N CYS A 456 10.00 -1.86 28.75
CA CYS A 456 10.60 -0.56 28.51
C CYS A 456 10.58 0.29 29.79
N LEU A 457 9.42 0.39 30.45
CA LEU A 457 9.25 1.14 31.69
C LEU A 457 10.12 0.59 32.82
N GLU A 458 10.16 -0.74 32.99
CA GLU A 458 11.00 -1.40 34.00
C GLU A 458 12.49 -1.13 33.81
N ARG A 459 12.96 -1.00 32.56
CA ARG A 459 14.37 -0.69 32.25
C ARG A 459 14.70 0.77 32.46
N SER A 460 13.75 1.67 32.23
CA SER A 460 13.96 3.11 32.38
C SER A 460 13.87 3.60 33.83
N ASN A 461 13.26 2.82 34.71
CA ASN A 461 13.21 3.08 36.15
C ASN A 461 14.43 2.53 36.92
N ARG A 462 15.32 1.79 36.25
CA ARG A 462 16.61 1.32 36.80
C ARG A 462 17.73 2.21 36.33
#